data_AF-X1AKE9-F1
#
_entry.id   AF-X1AKE9-F1
#
_cell.length_a   1.000
_cell.length_b   1.000
_cell.length_c   1.000
_cell.angle_alpha   90.00
_cell.angle_beta   90.00
_cell.angle_gamma   90.00
#
_symmetry.space_group_name_H-M   'P 1'
#
loop_
_entity.id
_entity.type
_entity.pdbx_description
1 polymer ?
#
loop_
_entity_poly.entity_id
_entity_poly.type
_entity_poly.pdbx_seq_one_letter_code
_entity_poly.pdbx_strand_id
1 'polypeptide(L)'
;MEKEKMKEKKQNNILELFKPYVPKAVTSRILEGKGSLPSERSEVTIVFIDIRGFTNLADQLDPEKATEIINNIFEPMVGLIDKYGGSINKFLGDGLMVV
;
A
#
# COMPACT_ATOMS: atom_id res chain seq x y z
N MET A 1 5.22 -16.83 -29.74
CA MET A 1 6.52 -16.27 -29.28
C MET A 1 6.52 -14.75 -29.06
N GLU A 2 6.61 -13.86 -30.07
CA GLU A 2 6.69 -12.40 -29.82
C GLU A 2 5.43 -11.82 -29.15
N LYS A 3 4.23 -12.23 -29.61
CA LYS A 3 2.96 -11.78 -29.04
C LYS A 3 2.74 -12.25 -27.59
N GLU A 4 3.25 -13.44 -27.24
CA GLU A 4 3.17 -13.96 -25.86
C GLU A 4 4.11 -13.21 -24.92
N LYS A 5 5.38 -13.01 -25.33
CA LYS A 5 6.33 -12.19 -24.56
C LYS A 5 5.82 -10.77 -24.33
N MET A 6 5.16 -10.19 -25.33
CA MET A 6 4.59 -8.85 -25.22
C MET A 6 3.39 -8.80 -24.26
N LYS A 7 2.58 -9.87 -24.21
CA LYS A 7 1.42 -9.99 -23.30
C LYS A 7 1.87 -10.20 -21.85
N GLU A 8 2.87 -11.06 -21.65
CA GLU A 8 3.48 -11.35 -20.34
C GLU A 8 4.20 -10.12 -19.77
N LYS A 9 4.95 -9.39 -20.60
CA LYS A 9 5.56 -8.10 -20.22
C LYS A 9 4.51 -7.05 -19.82
N LYS A 10 3.38 -7.00 -20.52
CA LYS A 10 2.27 -6.07 -20.20
C LYS A 10 1.61 -6.42 -18.87
N GLN A 11 1.39 -7.71 -18.59
CA GLN A 11 0.86 -8.19 -17.32
C GLN A 11 1.80 -7.87 -16.15
N ASN A 12 3.10 -8.12 -16.29
CA ASN A 12 4.07 -7.78 -15.26
C ASN A 12 4.11 -6.28 -14.98
N ASN A 13 4.04 -5.44 -16.02
CA ASN A 13 4.06 -3.99 -15.86
C ASN A 13 2.82 -3.47 -15.11
N ILE A 14 1.64 -4.04 -15.39
CA ILE A 14 0.41 -3.72 -14.67
C ILE A 14 0.55 -4.13 -13.20
N LEU A 15 1.10 -5.31 -12.92
CA LEU A 15 1.24 -5.77 -11.55
C LEU A 15 2.21 -4.90 -10.74
N GLU A 16 3.34 -4.49 -11.32
CA GLU A 16 4.27 -3.55 -10.67
C GLU A 16 3.59 -2.24 -10.26
N LEU A 17 2.67 -1.72 -11.09
CA LEU A 17 1.92 -0.50 -10.77
C LEU A 17 0.94 -0.67 -9.60
N PHE A 18 0.44 -1.88 -9.36
CA PHE A 18 -0.53 -2.17 -8.29
C PHE A 18 0.12 -2.61 -6.98
N LYS A 19 1.36 -3.10 -7.00
CA LYS A 19 2.08 -3.53 -5.77
C LYS A 19 2.05 -2.52 -4.61
N PRO A 20 2.16 -1.19 -4.83
CA PRO A 20 2.09 -0.23 -3.72
C PRO A 20 0.70 -0.13 -3.07
N TYR A 21 -0.36 -0.51 -3.79
CA TYR A 21 -1.76 -0.28 -3.40
C TYR A 21 -2.49 -1.56 -2.98
N VAL A 22 -1.84 -2.72 -3.12
CA VAL A 22 -2.47 -4.02 -2.96
C VAL A 22 -1.58 -4.89 -2.05
N PRO A 23 -2.12 -5.44 -0.94
CA PRO A 23 -1.35 -6.33 -0.07
C PRO A 23 -0.66 -7.45 -0.85
N LYS A 24 0.56 -7.84 -0.42
CA LYS A 24 1.35 -8.90 -1.06
C LYS A 24 0.55 -10.21 -1.22
N ALA A 25 -0.26 -10.56 -0.23
CA ALA A 25 -1.11 -11.75 -0.28
C ALA A 25 -2.12 -11.74 -1.45
N VAL A 26 -2.64 -10.57 -1.79
CA VAL A 26 -3.59 -10.40 -2.91
C VAL A 26 -2.83 -10.48 -4.25
N THR A 27 -1.69 -9.78 -4.37
CA THR A 27 -0.89 -9.80 -5.62
C THR A 27 -0.35 -11.19 -5.95
N SER A 28 0.14 -11.94 -4.95
CA SER A 28 0.57 -13.35 -5.13
C SER A 28 -0.56 -14.24 -5.65
N ARG A 29 -1.79 -14.11 -5.13
CA ARG A 29 -2.91 -14.96 -5.58
C ARG A 29 -3.43 -14.57 -6.97
N ILE A 30 -3.40 -13.28 -7.31
CA ILE A 30 -3.69 -12.81 -8.68
C ILE A 30 -2.71 -13.44 -9.67
N LEU A 31 -1.41 -13.47 -9.33
CA LEU A 31 -0.38 -14.11 -10.14
C LEU A 31 -0.60 -15.63 -10.27
N GLU A 32 -1.07 -16.29 -9.23
CA GLU A 32 -1.40 -17.72 -9.24
C GLU A 32 -2.72 -18.04 -9.97
N GLY A 33 -3.43 -17.05 -10.52
CA GLY A 33 -4.72 -17.26 -11.20
C GLY A 33 -5.87 -17.65 -10.26
N LYS A 34 -5.70 -17.45 -8.95
CA LYS A 34 -6.72 -17.76 -7.93
C LYS A 34 -7.55 -16.50 -7.68
N GLY A 35 -8.72 -16.42 -8.32
CA GLY A 35 -9.54 -15.20 -8.41
C GLY A 35 -10.26 -14.73 -7.13
N SER A 36 -10.13 -15.42 -5.99
CA SER A 36 -10.69 -14.92 -4.73
C SER A 36 -9.87 -15.35 -3.51
N LEU A 37 -9.82 -14.46 -2.52
CA LEU A 37 -9.44 -14.78 -1.16
C LEU A 37 -10.69 -15.31 -0.44
N PRO A 38 -10.67 -16.52 0.12
CA PRO A 38 -11.75 -16.97 0.97
C PRO A 38 -11.82 -16.04 2.19
N SER A 39 -13.04 -15.70 2.60
CA SER A 39 -13.23 -14.99 3.86
C SER A 39 -12.86 -15.90 5.02
N GLU A 40 -11.94 -15.45 5.87
CA GLU A 40 -11.56 -16.16 7.07
C GLU A 40 -11.64 -15.25 8.30
N ARG A 41 -11.92 -15.87 9.46
CA ARG A 41 -11.83 -15.20 10.76
C ARG A 41 -10.44 -15.44 11.31
N SER A 42 -9.71 -14.37 11.59
CA SER A 42 -8.37 -14.42 12.17
C SER A 42 -8.26 -13.50 13.39
N GLU A 43 -7.35 -13.82 14.30
CA GLU A 43 -6.92 -12.92 15.37
C GLU A 43 -5.85 -11.99 14.80
N VAL A 44 -6.04 -10.68 14.94
CA VAL A 44 -5.17 -9.66 14.36
C VAL A 44 -4.89 -8.55 15.36
N THR A 45 -3.76 -7.86 15.18
CA THR A 45 -3.46 -6.62 15.92
C THR A 45 -3.64 -5.44 14.97
N ILE A 46 -4.47 -4.47 15.38
CA ILE A 46 -4.68 -3.26 14.58
C ILE A 46 -3.82 -2.14 15.13
N VAL A 47 -3.08 -1.46 14.25
CA VAL A 47 -2.33 -0.25 14.60
C VAL A 47 -2.85 0.92 13.77
N PHE A 48 -3.20 2.01 14.44
CA PHE A 48 -3.48 3.30 13.82
C PHE A 48 -2.33 4.26 14.11
N ILE A 49 -1.83 4.91 13.07
CA ILE A 49 -0.78 5.92 13.14
C ILE A 49 -1.31 7.19 12.49
N ASP A 50 -0.98 8.35 13.05
CA ASP A 50 -1.43 9.65 12.57
C ASP A 50 -0.39 10.74 12.85
N ILE A 51 -0.34 11.79 12.02
CA ILE A 51 0.65 12.85 12.15
C ILE A 51 0.15 13.91 13.13
N ARG A 52 0.89 14.11 14.22
CA ARG A 52 0.54 15.10 15.25
C ARG A 52 0.48 16.51 14.67
N GLY A 53 -0.68 17.15 14.80
CA GLY A 53 -0.88 18.55 14.41
C GLY A 53 -0.96 18.79 12.90
N PHE A 54 -1.15 17.72 12.11
CA PHE A 54 -1.14 17.82 10.66
C PHE A 54 -2.25 18.71 10.10
N THR A 55 -3.45 18.74 10.70
CA THR A 55 -4.54 19.62 10.22
C THR A 55 -4.10 21.08 10.15
N ASN A 56 -3.49 21.60 11.23
CA ASN A 56 -2.98 22.97 11.27
C ASN A 56 -1.84 23.19 10.28
N LEU A 57 -1.00 22.17 10.08
CA LEU A 57 0.10 22.22 9.11
C LEU A 57 -0.44 22.27 7.68
N ALA A 58 -1.42 21.43 7.34
CA ALA A 58 -2.02 21.34 6.02
C ALA A 58 -2.75 22.63 5.64
N ASP A 59 -3.43 23.29 6.59
CA ASP A 59 -4.11 24.58 6.36
C ASP A 59 -3.16 25.71 5.94
N GLN A 60 -1.86 25.58 6.22
CA GLN A 60 -0.84 26.61 5.94
C GLN A 60 0.04 26.28 4.74
N LEU A 61 -0.07 25.07 4.18
CA LEU A 61 0.80 24.59 3.12
C LEU A 61 0.05 24.46 1.81
N ASP A 62 0.78 24.67 0.72
CA ASP A 62 0.31 24.22 -0.59
C ASP A 62 0.15 22.68 -0.59
N PRO A 63 -0.87 22.13 -1.28
CA PRO A 63 -1.15 20.69 -1.30
C PRO A 63 0.04 19.82 -1.70
N GLU A 64 0.88 20.30 -2.62
CA GLU A 64 2.09 19.62 -3.06
C GLU A 64 3.09 19.45 -1.90
N LYS A 65 3.23 20.48 -1.06
CA LYS A 65 4.15 20.45 0.08
C LYS A 65 3.61 19.57 1.22
N ALA A 66 2.30 19.62 1.47
CA ALA A 66 1.66 18.72 2.42
C ALA A 66 1.86 17.25 2.02
N THR A 67 1.70 16.94 0.73
CA THR A 67 1.90 15.59 0.17
C THR A 67 3.36 15.14 0.29
N GLU A 68 4.32 16.03 0.02
CA GLU A 68 5.75 15.74 0.19
C GLU A 68 6.08 15.34 1.63
N ILE A 69 5.52 16.06 2.62
CA ILE A 69 5.72 15.75 4.04
C ILE A 69 5.12 14.38 4.39
N ILE A 70 3.89 14.11 3.96
CA ILE A 70 3.25 12.79 4.18
C ILE A 70 4.13 11.69 3.62
N ASN A 71 4.57 11.81 2.36
CA ASN A 71 5.36 10.78 1.70
C ASN A 71 6.71 10.54 2.40
N ASN A 72 7.39 11.61 2.83
CA ASN A 72 8.65 11.50 3.58
C ASN A 72 8.50 10.76 4.92
N ILE A 73 7.31 10.78 5.53
CA ILE A 73 7.00 10.06 6.77
C ILE A 73 6.53 8.63 6.43
N PHE A 74 5.69 8.46 5.42
CA PHE A 74 5.10 7.17 5.06
C PHE A 74 6.11 6.21 4.43
N GLU A 75 7.01 6.68 3.59
CA GLU A 75 7.99 5.83 2.90
C GLU A 75 8.85 4.97 3.85
N PRO A 76 9.50 5.53 4.89
CA PRO A 76 10.21 4.71 5.87
C PRO A 76 9.28 3.84 6.73
N MET A 77 8.06 4.30 7.04
CA MET A 77 7.08 3.51 7.80
C MET A 77 6.62 2.27 7.02
N VAL A 78 6.33 2.41 5.72
CA VAL A 78 5.97 1.29 4.84
C VAL A 78 7.08 0.24 4.85
N GLY A 79 8.34 0.67 4.75
CA GLY A 79 9.49 -0.22 4.82
C GLY A 79 9.60 -0.97 6.15
N LEU A 80 9.31 -0.30 7.27
CA LEU A 80 9.30 -0.92 8.60
C LEU A 80 8.16 -1.92 8.77
N ILE A 81 6.94 -1.54 8.38
CA ILE A 81 5.76 -2.39 8.45
C ILE A 81 6.01 -3.68 7.65
N ASP A 82 6.51 -3.54 6.42
CA ASP A 82 6.84 -4.70 5.57
C ASP A 82 7.94 -5.57 6.18
N LYS A 83 9.00 -4.96 6.73
CA LYS A 83 10.10 -5.67 7.39
C LYS A 83 9.63 -6.54 8.55
N TYR A 84 8.62 -6.11 9.31
CA TYR A 84 8.06 -6.86 10.44
C TYR A 84 6.84 -7.72 10.06
N GLY A 85 6.51 -7.82 8.77
CA GLY A 85 5.42 -8.67 8.27
C GLY A 85 4.02 -8.10 8.47
N GLY A 86 3.90 -6.82 8.82
CA GLY A 86 2.62 -6.13 8.87
C GLY A 86 2.11 -5.77 7.46
N SER A 87 0.82 -5.49 7.35
CA SER A 87 0.18 -5.10 6.10
C SER A 87 -0.59 -3.80 6.26
N ILE A 88 -0.32 -2.85 5.37
CA ILE A 88 -1.10 -1.61 5.31
C ILE A 88 -2.47 -1.95 4.72
N ASN A 89 -3.51 -1.77 5.52
CA ASN A 89 -4.88 -1.97 5.08
C ASN A 89 -5.39 -0.76 4.30
N LYS A 90 -5.10 0.45 4.78
CA LYS A 90 -5.53 1.71 4.18
C LYS A 90 -4.71 2.91 4.65
N PHE A 91 -4.60 3.89 3.77
CA PHE A 91 -4.21 5.27 4.11
C PHE A 91 -5.47 6.09 4.40
N LEU A 92 -5.38 7.00 5.38
CA LEU A 92 -6.49 7.77 5.95
C LEU A 92 -6.09 9.24 6.05
N GLY A 93 -5.82 9.88 4.90
CA GLY A 93 -5.24 11.23 4.89
C GLY A 93 -3.78 11.18 5.36
N ASP A 94 -3.49 11.83 6.49
CA ASP A 94 -2.20 11.79 7.18
C ASP A 94 -2.02 10.60 8.12
N GLY A 95 -3.07 9.80 8.28
CA GLY A 95 -3.04 8.56 9.03
C GLY A 95 -2.87 7.31 8.16
N LEU A 96 -2.51 6.20 8.80
CA LEU A 96 -2.50 4.87 8.19
C LEU A 96 -2.97 3.79 9.18
N MET A 97 -3.57 2.73 8.64
CA MET A 97 -4.06 1.58 9.39
C MET A 97 -3.28 0.33 8.96
N VAL A 98 -2.73 -0.37 9.95
CA VAL A 98 -1.95 -1.60 9.77
C VAL A 98 -2.66 -2.77 10.44
N VAL A 99 -2.56 -3.93 9.80
CA VAL A 99 -2.93 -5.27 10.29
C VAL A 99 -1.68 -6.13 10.42
#